data_AF-A0A9X8E3R2-F1
#
_entry.id   AF-A0A9X8E3R2-F1
#
_cell.length_a   1.000
_cell.length_b   1.000
_cell.length_c   1.000
_cell.angle_alpha   90.00
_cell.angle_beta   90.00
_cell.angle_gamma   90.00
#
_symmetry.space_group_name_H-M   'P 1'
#
loop_
_entity.id
_entity.type
_entity.pdbx_description
1 polymer ?
#
loop_
_entity_poly.entity_id
_entity_poly.type
_entity_poly.pdbx_seq_one_letter_code
_entity_poly.pdbx_strand_id
1 'polypeptide(L)'
;MKAIFALLVAAVATSSALAACSKTQIRAWKQSCDRLPTDQQKCDSRTCHRALHWLTDPETRTCYVSLGLGPASDLNKYITLDEFCHASDVHALGLEFAALVKSTSN
;
A
#
# COMPACT_ATOMS: atom_id res chain seq x y z
N MET A 1 5.35 -0.24 52.61
CA MET A 1 4.29 0.02 51.61
C MET A 1 4.98 0.65 50.40
N LYS A 2 5.14 -0.13 49.30
CA LYS A 2 4.41 0.02 48.02
C LYS A 2 4.75 1.30 47.24
N ALA A 3 5.55 1.13 46.18
CA ALA A 3 5.27 1.77 44.89
C ALA A 3 5.86 0.86 43.81
N ILE A 4 5.03 -0.02 43.27
CA ILE A 4 5.33 -0.78 42.04
C ILE A 4 5.20 0.23 40.91
N PHE A 5 6.32 0.58 40.28
CA PHE A 5 6.32 1.32 39.02
C PHE A 5 5.86 0.35 37.91
N ALA A 6 4.56 0.36 37.62
CA ALA A 6 4.03 -0.28 36.45
C ALA A 6 4.40 0.55 35.21
N LEU A 7 5.46 0.13 34.52
CA LEU A 7 5.78 0.60 33.17
C LEU A 7 4.72 0.05 32.21
N LEU A 8 3.68 0.86 31.94
CA LEU A 8 2.78 0.65 30.81
C LEU A 8 3.53 1.03 29.53
N VAL A 9 4.20 0.06 28.91
CA VAL A 9 4.67 0.20 27.53
C VAL A 9 3.51 -0.17 26.62
N ALA A 10 2.64 0.81 26.35
CA ALA A 10 1.58 0.67 25.37
C ALA A 10 1.57 1.90 24.45
N ALA A 11 2.59 2.04 23.60
CA ALA A 11 2.54 2.98 22.49
C ALA A 11 3.70 2.71 21.51
N VAL A 12 3.41 2.03 20.39
CA VAL A 12 4.17 2.26 19.14
C VAL A 12 3.43 1.84 17.87
N ALA A 13 2.34 1.07 17.95
CA ALA A 13 1.55 0.70 16.76
C ALA A 13 0.54 1.78 16.30
N THR A 14 0.31 2.83 17.09
CA THR A 14 -0.70 3.85 16.78
C THR A 14 -0.30 4.79 15.64
N SER A 15 0.99 5.03 15.40
CA SER A 15 1.45 6.04 14.43
C SER A 15 1.18 5.66 12.97
N SER A 16 1.42 4.40 12.61
CA SER A 16 1.19 3.86 11.25
C SER A 16 -0.30 3.66 10.98
N ALA A 17 -1.04 3.13 11.96
CA ALA A 17 -2.49 2.97 11.85
C ALA A 17 -3.22 4.33 11.76
N LEU A 18 -2.80 5.36 12.52
CA LEU A 18 -3.36 6.71 12.39
C LEU A 18 -3.07 7.33 11.02
N ALA A 19 -1.90 7.05 10.43
CA ALA A 19 -1.55 7.56 9.11
C ALA A 19 -2.39 6.89 8.00
N ALA A 20 -2.61 5.58 8.08
CA ALA A 20 -3.49 4.83 7.18
C ALA A 20 -4.96 5.30 7.25
N CYS A 21 -5.41 5.73 8.44
CA CYS A 21 -6.78 6.19 8.71
C CYS A 21 -6.98 7.72 8.68
N SER A 22 -6.16 8.46 7.93
CA SER A 22 -6.32 9.91 7.76
C SER A 22 -7.05 10.28 6.47
N LYS A 23 -8.25 10.88 6.60
CA LYS A 23 -9.09 11.33 5.46
C LYS A 23 -8.33 12.28 4.51
N THR A 24 -7.57 13.21 5.09
CA THR A 24 -6.76 14.18 4.33
C THR A 24 -5.61 13.48 3.62
N GLN A 25 -4.94 12.57 4.30
CA GLN A 25 -3.79 11.85 3.75
C GLN A 25 -4.19 10.95 2.57
N ILE A 26 -5.28 10.19 2.72
CA ILE A 26 -5.83 9.34 1.65
C ILE A 26 -6.17 10.16 0.41
N ARG A 27 -6.79 11.34 0.58
CA ARG A 27 -7.09 12.23 -0.56
C ARG A 27 -5.81 12.74 -1.23
N ALA A 28 -4.79 13.11 -0.46
CA ALA A 28 -3.52 13.56 -0.98
C ALA A 28 -2.79 12.45 -1.77
N TRP A 29 -2.85 11.20 -1.29
CA TRP A 29 -2.35 10.04 -2.02
C TRP A 29 -3.08 9.81 -3.35
N LYS A 30 -4.42 9.86 -3.35
CA LYS A 30 -5.20 9.77 -4.61
C LYS A 30 -4.79 10.86 -5.60
N GLN A 31 -4.69 12.09 -5.12
CA GLN A 31 -4.36 13.25 -5.95
C GLN A 31 -2.93 13.21 -6.50
N SER A 32 -1.96 12.62 -5.78
CA SER A 32 -0.58 12.52 -6.29
C SER A 32 -0.48 11.71 -7.56
N CYS A 33 -1.38 10.73 -7.75
CA CYS A 33 -1.50 9.89 -8.93
C CYS A 33 -2.50 10.44 -9.96
N ASP A 34 -3.69 10.89 -9.52
CA ASP A 34 -4.78 11.31 -10.43
C ASP A 34 -4.43 12.56 -11.27
N ARG A 35 -3.42 13.34 -10.87
CA ARG A 35 -2.93 14.49 -11.65
C ARG A 35 -2.02 14.13 -12.82
N LEU A 36 -1.56 12.88 -12.91
CA LEU A 36 -0.61 12.43 -13.92
C LEU A 36 -1.37 11.74 -15.05
N PRO A 37 -1.14 12.13 -16.33
CA PRO A 37 -2.04 11.73 -17.42
C PRO A 37 -1.78 10.32 -17.96
N THR A 38 -0.62 9.72 -17.70
CA THR A 38 -0.28 8.37 -18.19
C THR A 38 0.19 7.47 -17.06
N ASP A 39 0.01 6.16 -17.22
CA ASP A 39 0.43 5.19 -16.22
C ASP A 39 1.96 5.14 -16.07
N GLN A 40 2.71 5.30 -17.15
CA GLN A 40 4.17 5.41 -17.07
C GLN A 40 4.60 6.61 -16.20
N GLN A 41 4.00 7.80 -16.41
CA GLN A 41 4.32 8.96 -15.58
C GLN A 41 3.93 8.77 -14.10
N LYS A 42 2.88 8.00 -13.82
CA LYS A 42 2.52 7.62 -12.45
C LYS A 42 3.58 6.71 -11.83
N CYS A 43 4.08 5.72 -12.57
CA CYS A 43 5.14 4.84 -12.10
C CYS A 43 6.48 5.57 -11.88
N ASP A 44 6.83 6.49 -12.77
CA ASP A 44 8.06 7.29 -12.69
C ASP A 44 8.01 8.32 -11.53
N SER A 45 6.81 8.71 -11.10
CA SER A 45 6.64 9.65 -10.00
C SER A 45 6.82 8.95 -8.65
N ARG A 46 7.96 9.21 -7.99
CA ARG A 46 8.22 8.72 -6.62
C ARG A 46 7.09 9.00 -5.62
N THR A 47 6.40 10.13 -5.77
CA THR A 47 5.29 10.51 -4.89
C THR A 47 4.03 9.69 -5.18
N CYS A 48 3.69 9.44 -6.44
CA CYS A 48 2.58 8.56 -6.78
C CYS A 48 2.92 7.11 -6.42
N HIS A 49 4.09 6.60 -6.83
CA HIS A 49 4.52 5.24 -6.54
C HIS A 49 4.47 4.91 -5.04
N ARG A 50 5.02 5.79 -4.18
CA ARG A 50 4.91 5.61 -2.73
C ARG A 50 3.46 5.66 -2.23
N ALA A 51 2.61 6.47 -2.86
CA ALA A 51 1.19 6.54 -2.52
C ALA A 51 0.46 5.24 -2.90
N LEU A 52 0.85 4.56 -3.99
CA LEU A 52 0.26 3.28 -4.38
C LEU A 52 0.42 2.24 -3.28
N HIS A 53 1.61 2.09 -2.69
CA HIS A 53 1.82 1.17 -1.56
C HIS A 53 0.89 1.40 -0.36
N TRP A 54 0.43 2.63 -0.15
CA TRP A 54 -0.57 2.92 0.88
C TRP A 54 -1.99 2.70 0.38
N LEU A 55 -2.31 3.10 -0.86
CA LEU A 55 -3.66 2.97 -1.41
C LEU A 55 -4.06 1.52 -1.69
N THR A 56 -3.09 0.62 -1.92
CA THR A 56 -3.31 -0.81 -2.12
C THR A 56 -3.34 -1.60 -0.82
N ASP A 57 -2.81 -1.02 0.27
CA ASP A 57 -2.77 -1.64 1.59
C ASP A 57 -4.18 -1.90 2.17
N PRO A 58 -4.46 -3.12 2.68
CA PRO A 58 -5.78 -3.48 3.20
C PRO A 58 -6.28 -2.61 4.36
N GLU A 59 -5.39 -2.13 5.23
CA GLU A 59 -5.75 -1.27 6.36
C GLU A 59 -6.25 0.09 5.84
N THR A 60 -5.48 0.71 4.94
CA THR A 60 -5.88 1.98 4.31
C THR A 60 -7.21 1.86 3.54
N ARG A 61 -7.45 0.73 2.86
CA ARG A 61 -8.71 0.48 2.14
C ARG A 61 -9.89 0.32 3.10
N THR A 62 -9.68 -0.33 4.24
CA THR A 62 -10.68 -0.42 5.31
C THR A 62 -10.99 0.96 5.89
N CYS A 63 -9.94 1.75 6.16
CA CYS A 63 -10.07 3.13 6.60
C CYS A 63 -10.85 4.00 5.60
N TYR A 64 -10.61 3.87 4.29
CA TYR A 64 -11.33 4.60 3.26
C TYR A 64 -12.85 4.47 3.39
N VAL A 65 -13.32 3.23 3.60
CA VAL A 65 -14.75 2.93 3.78
C VAL A 65 -15.26 3.47 5.11
N SER A 66 -14.57 3.18 6.23
CA SER A 66 -14.97 3.63 7.57
C SER A 66 -15.02 5.15 7.72
N LEU A 67 -14.21 5.89 6.95
CA LEU A 67 -14.21 7.36 6.91
C LEU A 67 -15.28 7.96 5.98
N GLY A 68 -16.09 7.13 5.32
CA GLY A 68 -17.15 7.55 4.40
C GLY A 68 -16.61 8.20 3.12
N LEU A 69 -15.45 7.77 2.62
CA LEU A 69 -14.87 8.30 1.38
C LEU A 69 -15.43 7.65 0.11
N GLY A 70 -16.07 6.48 0.24
CA GLY A 70 -16.66 5.71 -0.85
C GLY A 70 -16.49 4.20 -0.60
N PRO A 71 -16.93 3.34 -1.53
CA PRO A 71 -16.66 1.91 -1.47
C PRO A 71 -15.18 1.60 -1.73
N ALA A 72 -14.68 0.49 -1.17
CA ALA A 72 -13.29 0.06 -1.37
C ALA A 72 -12.92 -0.17 -2.85
N SER A 73 -13.91 -0.45 -3.71
CA SER A 73 -13.75 -0.61 -5.16
C SER A 73 -13.25 0.66 -5.86
N ASP A 74 -13.47 1.85 -5.29
CA ASP A 74 -12.93 3.11 -5.82
C ASP A 74 -11.40 3.11 -5.88
N LEU A 75 -10.76 2.29 -5.05
CA LEU A 75 -9.31 2.17 -4.96
C LEU A 75 -8.74 1.08 -5.88
N ASN A 76 -9.58 0.26 -6.53
CA ASN A 76 -9.11 -0.83 -7.40
C ASN A 76 -8.22 -0.33 -8.55
N LYS A 77 -8.49 0.89 -9.07
CA LYS A 77 -7.65 1.50 -10.11
C LYS A 77 -6.19 1.68 -9.67
N TYR A 78 -5.93 1.85 -8.38
CA TYR A 78 -4.56 1.97 -7.85
C TYR A 78 -3.88 0.62 -7.69
N ILE A 79 -4.65 -0.46 -7.50
CA ILE A 79 -4.11 -1.83 -7.48
C ILE A 79 -3.62 -2.20 -8.86
N THR A 80 -4.48 -2.03 -9.89
CA THR A 80 -4.09 -2.29 -11.29
C THR A 80 -2.89 -1.45 -11.71
N LEU A 81 -2.78 -0.21 -11.22
CA LEU A 81 -1.64 0.64 -11.50
C LEU A 81 -0.36 0.18 -10.78
N ASP A 82 -0.46 -0.25 -9.51
CA ASP A 82 0.68 -0.81 -8.75
C ASP A 82 1.20 -2.08 -9.44
N GLU A 83 0.29 -2.98 -9.85
CA GLU A 83 0.61 -4.17 -10.66
C GLU A 83 1.30 -3.80 -11.97
N PHE A 84 0.80 -2.78 -12.68
CA PHE A 84 1.44 -2.30 -13.91
C PHE A 84 2.86 -1.78 -13.64
N CYS A 85 3.07 -1.00 -12.58
CA CYS A 85 4.38 -0.47 -12.23
C CYS A 85 5.40 -1.56 -11.84
N HIS A 86 4.92 -2.74 -11.40
CA HIS A 86 5.73 -3.86 -10.91
C HIS A 86 5.74 -5.06 -11.87
N ALA A 87 5.17 -4.91 -13.07
CA ALA A 87 5.00 -6.02 -14.01
C ALA A 87 6.33 -6.70 -14.41
N SER A 88 7.43 -5.93 -14.51
CA SER A 88 8.77 -6.47 -14.75
C SER A 88 9.26 -7.37 -13.62
N ASP A 89 8.97 -6.99 -12.38
CA ASP A 89 9.48 -7.63 -11.18
C ASP A 89 8.73 -8.96 -10.98
N VAL A 90 7.41 -8.93 -11.17
CA VAL A 90 6.56 -10.12 -11.17
C VAL A 90 6.97 -11.09 -12.28
N HIS A 91 7.31 -10.58 -13.47
CA HIS A 91 7.77 -11.42 -14.57
C HIS A 91 9.11 -12.11 -14.25
N ALA A 92 10.07 -11.37 -13.69
CA ALA A 92 11.36 -11.92 -13.28
C ALA A 92 11.21 -13.04 -12.24
N LEU A 93 10.38 -12.81 -11.21
CA LEU A 93 10.08 -13.81 -10.19
C LEU A 93 9.40 -15.06 -10.78
N GLY A 94 8.52 -14.87 -11.77
CA GLY A 94 7.87 -15.99 -12.48
C GLY A 94 8.87 -16.87 -13.22
N LEU A 95 9.89 -16.28 -13.84
CA LEU A 95 10.97 -17.02 -14.52
C LEU A 95 11.85 -17.78 -13.52
N GLU A 96 12.21 -17.16 -12.41
CA GLU A 96 13.00 -17.80 -11.35
C GLU A 96 12.26 -19.00 -10.74
N PHE A 97 10.96 -18.85 -10.46
CA PHE A 97 10.14 -19.94 -9.96
C PHE A 97 10.03 -21.09 -10.96
N ALA A 98 9.81 -20.79 -12.25
CA ALA A 98 9.76 -21.81 -13.30
C ALA A 98 11.08 -22.59 -13.42
N ALA A 99 12.22 -21.90 -13.27
CA ALA A 99 13.55 -22.54 -13.26
C ALA A 99 13.74 -23.47 -12.05
N LEU A 100 13.32 -23.05 -10.85
CA LEU A 100 13.37 -23.87 -9.64
C LEU A 100 12.50 -25.13 -9.77
N VAL A 101 11.25 -25.00 -10.21
CA VAL A 101 10.34 -26.14 -10.42
C VAL A 101 10.96 -27.15 -11.40
N LYS A 102 11.54 -26.66 -12.51
CA LYS A 102 12.22 -27.51 -13.49
C LYS A 102 13.45 -28.23 -12.92
N SER A 103 14.17 -27.60 -11.98
CA SER A 103 15.31 -28.22 -11.31
C SER A 103 14.92 -29.30 -10.30
N THR A 104 13.72 -29.22 -9.71
CA THR A 104 13.23 -30.21 -8.73
C THR A 104 12.53 -31.42 -9.35
N SER A 105 12.20 -31.37 -10.64
CA SER A 105 11.59 -32.48 -11.39
C SER A 105 12.60 -33.41 -12.07
N ASN A 106 13.91 -33.23 -11.85
CA ASN A 106 14.99 -34.12 -12.33
C ASN A 106 15.63 -34.89 -11.18
#